data_AF-A0A0S2I507-F1
#
_entry.id   AF-A0A0S2I507-F1
#
_cell.length_a   1.000
_cell.length_b   1.000
_cell.length_c   1.000
_cell.angle_alpha   90.00
_cell.angle_beta   90.00
_cell.angle_gamma   90.00
#
_symmetry.space_group_name_H-M   'P 1'
#
loop_
_entity.id
_entity.type
_entity.pdbx_description
1 polymer ?
#
loop_
_entity_poly.entity_id
_entity_poly.type
_entity_poly.pdbx_seq_one_letter_code
_entity_poly.pdbx_strand_id
1 'polypeptide(L)' 'MLQHQKHILKALQNEPVLFLKEVQKSFQWLSDQEIEYLKSWLKTQYPELYKKRIKYLFIMNPT' A
#
# COMPACT_ATOMS: atom_id res chain seq x y z
N MET A 1 12.30 -4.74 -2.98
CA MET A 1 11.24 -5.50 -2.26
C MET A 1 9.83 -5.18 -2.77
N LEU A 2 9.65 -4.06 -3.47
CA LEU A 2 8.36 -3.57 -3.96
C LEU A 2 7.52 -4.58 -4.76
N GLN A 3 8.13 -5.36 -5.66
CA GLN A 3 7.38 -6.33 -6.49
C GLN A 3 6.76 -7.46 -5.66
N HIS A 4 7.47 -7.91 -4.63
CA HIS A 4 6.96 -8.91 -3.69
C HIS A 4 5.74 -8.36 -2.93
N GLN A 5 5.85 -7.13 -2.41
CA GLN A 5 4.73 -6.47 -1.73
C GLN A 5 3.51 -6.30 -2.63
N LYS A 6 3.70 -5.90 -3.89
CA LYS A 6 2.61 -5.82 -4.88
C LYS A 6 1.93 -7.17 -5.10
N HIS A 7 2.68 -8.27 -5.11
CA HIS A 7 2.12 -9.61 -5.27
C HIS A 7 1.25 -10.00 -4.08
N ILE A 8 1.73 -9.79 -2.84
CA ILE A 8 0.97 -10.07 -1.62
C ILE A 8 -0.30 -9.21 -1.57
N LEU A 9 -0.19 -7.91 -1.88
CA LEU A 9 -1.33 -7.00 -1.88
C LEU A 9 -2.41 -7.42 -2.89
N LYS A 10 -2.01 -7.91 -4.08
CA LYS A 10 -2.97 -8.48 -5.04
C LYS A 10 -3.69 -9.70 -4.48
N ALA A 11 -2.98 -10.59 -3.78
CA ALA A 11 -3.60 -11.77 -3.15
C ALA A 11 -4.60 -11.39 -2.04
N LEU A 12 -4.36 -10.29 -1.33
CA LEU A 12 -5.20 -9.81 -0.24
C LEU A 12 -6.30 -8.83 -0.67
N GLN A 13 -6.49 -8.59 -1.98
CA GLN A 13 -7.40 -7.53 -2.46
C GLN A 13 -8.87 -7.71 -2.02
N ASN A 14 -9.30 -8.94 -1.75
CA ASN A 14 -10.65 -9.26 -1.30
C ASN A 14 -10.80 -9.23 0.23
N GLU A 15 -9.71 -9.01 0.98
CA GLU A 15 -9.66 -8.99 2.44
C GLU A 15 -9.20 -7.61 2.93
N PRO A 16 -10.10 -6.60 2.99
CA PRO A 16 -9.72 -5.20 3.17
C PRO A 16 -8.91 -4.91 4.43
N VAL A 17 -9.16 -5.65 5.51
CA VAL A 17 -8.44 -5.48 6.79
C VAL A 17 -7.01 -5.99 6.66
N LEU A 18 -6.80 -7.16 6.05
CA LEU A 18 -5.47 -7.72 5.82
C LEU A 18 -4.68 -6.89 4.81
N PHE A 19 -5.34 -6.44 3.74
CA PHE A 19 -4.75 -5.56 2.75
C PHE A 19 -4.16 -4.31 3.39
N LEU A 20 -4.93 -3.61 4.24
CA LEU A 20 -4.45 -2.38 4.90
C LEU A 20 -3.28 -2.64 5.84
N LYS A 21 -3.32 -3.75 6.59
CA LYS A 21 -2.20 -4.16 7.45
C LYS A 21 -0.92 -4.40 6.64
N GLU A 22 -1.05 -5.03 5.47
CA GLU A 22 0.10 -5.31 4.63
C GLU A 22 0.67 -4.05 3.95
N VAL A 23 -0.19 -3.11 3.55
CA VAL A 23 0.26 -1.78 3.10
C VAL A 23 1.07 -1.08 4.20
N GLN A 24 0.57 -1.09 5.44
CA GLN A 24 1.26 -0.46 6.56
C GLN A 24 2.60 -1.16 6.87
N LYS A 25 2.62 -2.51 6.84
CA LYS A 25 3.88 -3.26 6.98
C LYS A 25 4.87 -2.90 5.89
N SER A 26 4.43 -2.72 4.65
CA SER A 26 5.31 -2.39 3.52
C SER A 26 6.20 -1.17 3.81
N PHE A 27 5.74 -0.20 4.60
CA PHE A 27 6.57 0.96 5.00
C PHE A 27 7.81 0.61 5.81
N GLN A 28 7.82 -0.53 6.50
CA GLN A 28 8.99 -1.00 7.26
C GLN A 28 10.04 -1.68 6.38
N TRP A 29 9.66 -2.15 5.19
CA TRP A 29 10.51 -2.99 4.34
C TRP A 29 10.92 -2.32 3.03
N LEU A 30 10.32 -1.17 2.72
CA LEU A 30 10.56 -0.42 1.49
C LEU A 30 11.32 0.86 1.80
N SER A 31 12.18 1.28 0.88
CA SER A 31 12.76 2.62 0.91
C SER A 31 11.70 3.69 0.58
N ASP A 32 11.96 4.95 0.92
CA ASP A 32 11.05 6.08 0.66
C ASP A 32 10.66 6.17 -0.83
N GLN A 33 11.63 5.94 -1.72
CA GLN A 33 11.37 5.88 -3.16
C GLN A 33 10.45 4.71 -3.54
N GLU A 34 10.67 3.51 -2.99
CA GLU A 34 9.78 2.37 -3.21
C GLU A 34 8.38 2.62 -2.62
N ILE A 35 8.27 3.37 -1.52
CA ILE A 35 7.00 3.73 -0.90
C ILE A 35 6.20 4.68 -1.79
N GLU A 36 6.82 5.70 -2.40
CA GLU A 36 6.13 6.57 -3.36
C GLU A 36 5.71 5.82 -4.64
N TYR A 37 6.51 4.82 -5.07
CA TYR A 37 6.11 3.92 -6.15
C TYR A 37 4.94 3.02 -5.75
N LEU A 38 4.91 2.53 -4.51
CA LEU A 38 3.80 1.74 -3.97
C LEU A 38 2.52 2.58 -3.91
N LYS A 39 2.62 3.82 -3.41
CA LYS A 39 1.53 4.79 -3.33
C LYS A 39 0.90 5.05 -4.69
N SER A 40 1.74 5.35 -5.69
CA SER A 40 1.31 5.60 -7.06
C SER A 40 0.61 4.37 -7.63
N TRP A 41 1.18 3.19 -7.41
CA TRP A 41 0.59 1.93 -7.86
C TRP A 41 -0.76 1.63 -7.18
N LEU A 42 -0.88 1.82 -5.86
CA LEU A 42 -2.13 1.62 -5.11
C LEU A 42 -3.23 2.58 -5.56
N LYS A 43 -2.87 3.84 -5.86
CA LYS A 43 -3.80 4.84 -6.38
C LYS A 43 -4.35 4.45 -7.76
N THR A 44 -3.51 3.84 -8.61
CA THR A 44 -3.92 3.38 -9.95
C THR A 44 -4.73 2.08 -9.90
N GLN A 45 -4.31 1.09 -9.11
CA GLN A 45 -4.94 -0.23 -9.10
C GLN A 45 -6.20 -0.29 -8.23
N TYR A 46 -6.25 0.49 -7.14
CA TYR A 46 -7.32 0.42 -6.15
C TYR A 46 -7.85 1.83 -5.80
N PRO A 47 -8.34 2.63 -6.78
CA PRO A 47 -8.65 4.04 -6.56
C PRO A 47 -9.70 4.30 -5.48
N GLU A 48 -10.75 3.47 -5.42
CA GLU A 48 -11.82 3.56 -4.41
C GLU A 48 -11.31 3.25 -3.00
N LEU A 49 -10.61 2.12 -2.84
CA LEU A 49 -10.01 1.71 -1.57
C LEU A 49 -8.94 2.72 -1.13
N TYR A 50 -8.20 3.27 -2.10
CA TYR A 50 -7.18 4.27 -1.86
C TYR A 50 -7.76 5.52 -1.23
N LYS A 51 -8.80 6.09 -1.83
CA LYS A 51 -9.48 7.29 -1.32
C LYS A 51 -10.10 7.06 0.06
N LYS A 52 -10.74 5.90 0.27
CA LYS A 52 -11.48 5.61 1.50
C LYS A 52 -10.59 5.25 2.68
N ARG A 53 -9.54 4.46 2.48
CA ARG A 53 -8.80 3.82 3.58
C ARG A 53 -7.29 3.93 3.50
N ILE A 54 -6.68 3.90 2.30
CA ILE A 54 -5.21 3.86 2.18
C ILE A 54 -4.58 5.25 2.29
N LYS A 55 -5.22 6.29 1.75
CA LYS A 55 -4.66 7.65 1.72
C LYS A 55 -4.17 8.12 3.10
N TYR A 56 -4.91 7.80 4.14
CA TYR A 56 -4.58 8.17 5.52
C TYR A 56 -3.29 7.51 6.03
N LEU A 57 -2.96 6.29 5.57
CA LEU A 57 -1.74 5.60 5.97
C LEU A 57 -0.49 6.37 5.52
N PHE A 58 -0.50 6.94 4.31
CA PHE A 58 0.60 7.77 3.80
C PHE A 58 0.69 9.16 4.44
N ILE A 59 -0.39 9.65 5.05
CA ILE A 59 -0.38 10.93 5.77
C ILE A 59 0.20 10.73 7.18
N MET A 60 -0.13 9.61 7.84
CA MET A 60 0.35 9.30 9.19
C MET A 60 1.80 8.79 9.22
N ASN A 61 2.29 8.27 8.10
CA ASN A 61 3.65 7.76 7.95
C ASN A 61 4.36 8.54 6.83
N PRO A 62 4.73 9.82 7.06
CA PRO A 62 5.51 10.56 6.10
C PRO A 62 6.91 9.93 5.99
N THR A 63 7.26 9.55 4.77
CA THR A 63 8.61 9.12 4.35
C THR A 63 9.43 10.32 3.96
#